data_AF-A0A7Y4QWQ1-F1
#
_entry.id   AF-A0A7Y4QWQ1-F1
#
_cell.length_a   1.000
_cell.length_b   1.000
_cell.length_c   1.000
_cell.angle_alpha   90.00
_cell.angle_beta   90.00
_cell.angle_gamma   90.00
#
_symmetry.space_group_name_H-M   'P 1'
#
loop_
_entity.id
_entity.type
_entity.pdbx_description
1 polymer ?
#
loop_
_entity_poly.entity_id
_entity_poly.type
_entity_poly.pdbx_seq_one_letter_code
_entity_poly.pdbx_strand_id
1 'polypeptide(L)'
;MKPRDRKRLQQFRQNLKRLRTERNLSQRGLSYLCDVDYSKIGKLESNENTNLTLTTLFELAKGLGVHPKELIDYDVDFLKS
;
A
#
# COMPACT_ATOMS: atom_id res chain seq x y z
N MET A 1 11.83 -4.75 12.94
CA MET A 1 12.04 -4.28 11.54
C MET A 1 13.29 -3.41 11.50
N LYS A 2 14.11 -3.48 10.45
CA LYS A 2 15.34 -2.66 10.37
C LYS A 2 14.99 -1.20 10.02
N PRO A 3 15.80 -0.19 10.39
CA PRO A 3 15.50 1.23 10.08
C PRO A 3 15.23 1.49 8.60
N ARG A 4 15.99 0.84 7.70
CA ARG A 4 15.80 0.92 6.24
C ARG A 4 14.42 0.44 5.77
N ASP A 5 13.85 -0.56 6.44
CA ASP A 5 12.54 -1.11 6.09
C ASP A 5 11.44 -0.10 6.44
N ARG A 6 11.61 0.69 7.50
CA ARG A 6 10.64 1.72 7.92
C ARG A 6 10.46 2.78 6.86
N LYS A 7 11.55 3.27 6.26
CA LYS A 7 11.50 4.26 5.17
C LYS A 7 10.77 3.69 3.95
N ARG A 8 11.05 2.44 3.58
CA ARG A 8 10.40 1.75 2.44
C ARG A 8 8.90 1.56 2.67
N LEU A 9 8.50 1.12 3.87
CA LEU A 9 7.09 1.01 4.24
C LEU A 9 6.41 2.37 4.30
N GLN A 10 7.11 3.42 4.73
CA GLN A 10 6.59 4.79 4.73
C GLN A 10 6.26 5.28 3.32
N GLN A 11 7.14 5.02 2.35
CA GLN A 11 6.88 5.39 0.96
C GLN A 11 5.71 4.58 0.38
N PHE A 12 5.67 3.27 0.65
CA PHE A 12 4.56 2.40 0.24
C PHE A 12 3.21 2.93 0.75
N ARG A 13 3.07 3.19 2.06
CA ARG A 13 1.81 3.64 2.66
C ARG A 13 1.36 4.99 2.12
N GLN A 14 2.29 5.89 1.85
CA GLN A 14 1.99 7.20 1.25
C GLN A 14 1.45 7.04 -0.17
N ASN A 15 2.08 6.17 -0.96
CA ASN A 15 1.66 5.89 -2.33
C ASN A 15 0.30 5.17 -2.39
N LEU A 16 0.08 4.16 -1.53
CA LEU A 16 -1.22 3.49 -1.39
C LEU A 16 -2.33 4.50 -1.07
N LYS A 17 -2.10 5.36 -0.06
CA LYS A 17 -3.06 6.39 0.33
C LYS A 17 -3.35 7.36 -0.82
N ARG A 18 -2.30 7.83 -1.51
CA ARG A 18 -2.40 8.73 -2.67
C ARG A 18 -3.28 8.12 -3.76
N LEU A 19 -2.93 6.92 -4.25
CA LEU A 19 -3.66 6.22 -5.31
C LEU A 19 -5.12 5.97 -4.94
N ARG A 20 -5.39 5.64 -3.67
CA ARG A 20 -6.75 5.45 -3.17
C ARG A 20 -7.54 6.77 -3.18
N THR A 21 -6.94 7.86 -2.70
CA THR A 21 -7.62 9.17 -2.65
C THR A 21 -7.83 9.79 -4.02
N GLU A 22 -6.92 9.60 -4.98
CA GLU A 22 -7.08 10.02 -6.38
C GLU A 22 -8.30 9.36 -7.04
N ARG A 23 -8.70 8.19 -6.54
CA ARG A 23 -9.88 7.45 -7.00
C ARG A 23 -11.13 7.74 -6.18
N ASN A 24 -11.09 8.72 -5.28
CA ASN A 24 -12.18 9.08 -4.38
C ASN A 24 -12.65 7.91 -3.50
N LEU A 25 -11.79 6.92 -3.24
CA LEU A 25 -12.13 5.77 -2.41
C LEU A 25 -11.84 6.07 -0.95
N SER A 26 -12.75 5.72 -0.05
CA SER A 26 -12.41 5.55 1.37
C SER A 26 -11.67 4.23 1.59
N GLN A 27 -11.07 4.03 2.77
CA GLN A 27 -10.46 2.73 3.11
C GLN A 27 -11.51 1.60 3.07
N ARG A 28 -12.74 1.85 3.55
CA ARG A 28 -13.86 0.91 3.43
C ARG A 28 -14.28 0.70 1.97
N GLY A 29 -14.30 1.78 1.19
CA GLY A 29 -14.57 1.71 -0.24
C GLY A 29 -13.58 0.78 -0.96
N LEU A 30 -12.29 0.91 -0.67
CA LEU A 30 -11.27 0.02 -1.23
C LEU A 30 -11.46 -1.44 -0.79
N SER A 31 -11.79 -1.72 0.48
CA SER A 31 -12.06 -3.08 0.93
C SER A 31 -13.27 -3.74 0.27
N TYR A 32 -14.20 -2.97 -0.29
CA TYR A 32 -15.31 -3.55 -1.06
C TYR A 32 -14.92 -3.91 -2.50
N LEU A 33 -13.78 -3.41 -2.98
CA LEU A 33 -13.29 -3.62 -4.34
C LEU A 33 -12.16 -4.66 -4.42
N CYS A 34 -11.66 -5.14 -3.29
CA CYS A 34 -10.60 -6.14 -3.22
C CYS A 34 -10.81 -7.09 -2.05
N ASP A 35 -10.18 -8.26 -2.08
CA ASP A 35 -10.23 -9.22 -0.97
C ASP A 35 -9.23 -8.86 0.15
N VAL A 36 -9.36 -7.63 0.68
CA VAL A 36 -8.53 -7.12 1.77
C VAL A 36 -9.40 -6.40 2.80
N ASP A 37 -9.37 -6.88 4.04
CA ASP A 37 -10.12 -6.28 5.14
C ASP A 37 -9.84 -4.79 5.32
N TYR A 38 -10.90 -4.02 5.58
CA TYR A 38 -10.82 -2.61 5.96
C TYR A 38 -9.77 -2.36 7.07
N SER A 39 -9.74 -3.24 8.09
CA SER A 39 -8.79 -3.12 9.21
C SER A 39 -7.33 -3.26 8.75
N LYS A 40 -7.07 -4.12 7.76
CA LYS A 40 -5.74 -4.34 7.19
C LYS A 40 -5.33 -3.16 6.31
N ILE A 41 -6.24 -2.62 5.50
CA ILE A 41 -6.00 -1.39 4.73
C ILE A 41 -5.66 -0.22 5.68
N GLY A 42 -6.44 -0.04 6.76
CA GLY A 42 -6.19 0.99 7.76
C GLY A 42 -4.82 0.85 8.44
N LYS A 43 -4.42 -0.39 8.77
CA LYS A 43 -3.08 -0.68 9.31
C LYS A 43 -1.97 -0.37 8.32
N LEU A 44 -2.13 -0.75 7.04
CA LEU A 44 -1.15 -0.46 5.99
C LEU A 44 -0.92 1.05 5.81
N GLU A 45 -1.98 1.87 5.91
CA GLU A 45 -1.84 3.33 5.75
C GLU A 45 -1.34 4.06 7.00
N SER A 46 -1.56 3.50 8.19
CA SER A 46 -1.34 4.21 9.47
C SER A 46 -0.18 3.67 10.30
N ASN A 47 0.10 2.36 10.27
CA ASN A 47 1.07 1.71 11.14
C ASN A 47 2.41 1.49 10.43
N GLU A 48 3.47 2.07 10.99
CA GLU A 48 4.85 2.05 10.48
C GLU A 48 5.50 0.66 10.35
N ASN A 49 4.93 -0.37 10.98
CA ASN A 49 5.49 -1.74 11.00
C ASN A 49 4.58 -2.75 10.29
N THR A 50 3.57 -2.32 9.53
CA THR A 50 2.68 -3.22 8.80
C THR A 50 3.25 -3.54 7.43
N ASN A 51 3.60 -4.80 7.20
CA ASN A 51 3.98 -5.32 5.89
C ASN A 51 2.81 -6.06 5.24
N LEU A 52 2.93 -6.40 3.96
CA LEU A 52 1.93 -7.10 3.18
C LEU A 52 2.53 -8.31 2.46
N THR A 53 1.68 -9.28 2.12
CA THR A 53 2.04 -10.38 1.23
C THR A 53 1.89 -9.94 -0.23
N LEU A 54 2.62 -10.59 -1.14
CA LEU A 54 2.48 -10.30 -2.58
C LEU A 54 1.03 -10.46 -3.08
N THR A 55 0.28 -11.43 -2.55
CA THR A 55 -1.14 -11.58 -2.85
C THR A 55 -1.97 -10.37 -2.42
N THR A 56 -1.67 -9.78 -1.26
CA THR A 56 -2.32 -8.53 -0.81
C THR A 56 -2.01 -7.38 -1.77
N LEU A 57 -0.78 -7.31 -2.31
CA LEU A 57 -0.42 -6.28 -3.31
C LEU A 57 -1.31 -6.38 -4.55
N PHE A 58 -1.52 -7.59 -5.06
CA PHE A 58 -2.35 -7.83 -6.24
C PHE A 58 -3.82 -7.51 -5.99
N GLU A 59 -4.36 -7.88 -4.82
CA GLU A 59 -5.72 -7.52 -4.46
C GLU A 59 -5.90 -6.00 -4.33
N LEU A 60 -4.97 -5.29 -3.68
CA LEU A 60 -5.00 -3.83 -3.62
C LEU A 60 -4.92 -3.20 -5.01
N ALA A 61 -4.05 -3.70 -5.88
CA ALA A 61 -3.92 -3.22 -7.26
C ALA A 61 -5.22 -3.40 -8.05
N LYS A 62 -5.85 -4.57 -7.90
CA LYS A 62 -7.15 -4.90 -8.49
C LYS A 62 -8.25 -3.95 -7.97
N GLY A 63 -8.34 -3.75 -6.65
CA GLY A 63 -9.34 -2.84 -6.06
C GLY A 63 -9.13 -1.37 -6.42
N LEU A 64 -7.89 -0.97 -6.68
CA LEU A 64 -7.54 0.34 -7.20
C LEU A 64 -7.67 0.43 -8.73
N GLY A 65 -7.80 -0.68 -9.46
CA GLY A 65 -7.78 -0.66 -10.93
C GLY A 65 -6.47 -0.11 -11.50
N VAL A 66 -5.33 -0.49 -10.91
CA VAL A 66 -3.98 -0.12 -11.36
C VAL A 66 -3.13 -1.36 -11.62
N HIS A 67 -2.04 -1.19 -12.37
CA HIS A 67 -1.03 -2.24 -12.42
C HIS A 67 -0.31 -2.33 -11.06
N PRO A 68 0.01 -3.53 -10.52
CA PRO A 68 0.68 -3.69 -9.22
C PRO A 68 2.00 -2.92 -9.09
N LYS A 69 2.70 -2.71 -10.22
CA LYS A 69 3.91 -1.87 -10.27
C LYS A 69 3.64 -0.46 -9.73
N GLU A 70 2.50 0.14 -10.02
CA GLU A 70 2.20 1.52 -9.62
C GLU A 70 2.13 1.68 -8.10
N LEU A 71 1.81 0.60 -7.38
CA LEU A 71 1.82 0.59 -5.91
C LEU A 71 3.23 0.66 -5.32
N ILE A 72 4.26 0.30 -6.09
CA ILE A 72 5.68 0.28 -5.70
C ILE A 72 6.57 1.17 -6.59
N ASP A 73 5.96 1.90 -7.54
CA ASP A 73 6.64 2.78 -8.48
C ASP A 73 6.86 4.16 -7.86
N TYR A 74 7.83 4.21 -6.97
CA TYR A 74 8.31 5.44 -6.33
C TYR A 74 9.81 5.33 -6.13
N ASP A 75 10.47 6.47 -5.92
CA ASP A 75 11.92 6.54 -5.74
C ASP A 75 12.32 5.92 -4.39
N VAL A 76 12.47 4.59 -4.40
CA VAL A 76 12.95 3.80 -3.27
C VAL A 76 14.46 3.82 -3.33
N ASP A 77 15.10 4.30 -2.26
CA ASP A 77 16.54 4.06 -2.03
C ASP A 77 16.73 2.55 -1.71
N PHE A 78 16.62 1.71 -2.74
CA PHE A 78 16.68 0.26 -2.63
C PHE A 78 18.13 -0.24 -2.55
N LEU A 79 19.04 0.47 -3.23
CA LEU A 79 20.45 0.08 -3.40
C LEU A 79 21.40 0.71 -2.37
N LYS A 80 20.94 1.64 -1.53
CA LYS A 80 21.76 2.21 -0.46
C LYS A 80 21.66 1.30 0.79
N SER A 81 22.80 0.76 1.19
CA SER A 81 22.95 -0.21 2.29
C SER A 81 22.87 0.44 3.67
#